data_AF-A0A072TF04-F1
#
_entry.id   AF-A0A072TF04-F1
#
_cell.length_a   1.000
_cell.length_b   1.000
_cell.length_c   1.000
_cell.angle_alpha   90.00
_cell.angle_beta   90.00
_cell.angle_gamma   90.00
#
_symmetry.space_group_name_H-M   'P 1'
#
loop_
_entity.id
_entity.type
_entity.pdbx_description
1 polymer ?
#
loop_
_entity_poly.entity_id
_entity_poly.type
_entity_poly.pdbx_seq_one_letter_code
_entity_poly.pdbx_strand_id
1 'polypeptide(L)'
;MESRSKHATYIPHTVGRYSKKQFRKAQCPIVERLTNSLMMHGRNNGKKLRVVRIIKHAMEIIHLLTDHNPIQVILDAVVNRMDSSW
;
A
#
# COMPACT_ATOMS: atom_id res chain seq x y z
N MET A 1 21.67 -18.37 -2.72
CA MET A 1 20.27 -18.78 -2.92
C MET A 1 19.39 -17.75 -2.24
N GLU A 2 18.93 -16.76 -3.00
CA GLU A 2 18.37 -15.53 -2.45
C GLU A 2 16.94 -15.75 -1.91
N SER A 3 16.73 -15.45 -0.63
CA SER A 3 15.40 -15.49 -0.03
C SER A 3 14.59 -14.32 -0.60
N ARG A 4 13.77 -14.55 -1.63
CA ARG A 4 12.83 -13.54 -2.13
C ARG A 4 12.01 -13.01 -0.96
N SER A 5 12.01 -11.69 -0.78
CA SER A 5 11.18 -11.02 0.23
C SER A 5 9.73 -11.45 0.05
N LYS A 6 9.12 -11.98 1.12
CA LYS A 6 7.75 -12.54 1.11
C LYS A 6 6.66 -11.52 0.72
N HIS A 7 6.99 -10.23 0.74
CA HIS A 7 6.06 -9.12 0.50
C HIS A 7 6.40 -8.30 -0.75
N ALA A 8 7.47 -8.67 -1.48
CA ALA A 8 7.79 -8.04 -2.75
C ALA A 8 6.83 -8.55 -3.83
N THR A 9 5.89 -7.71 -4.24
CA THR A 9 4.91 -8.03 -5.29
C THR A 9 4.82 -6.86 -6.26
N TYR A 10 4.80 -7.15 -7.57
CA TYR A 10 4.74 -6.15 -8.63
C TYR A 10 3.43 -5.35 -8.64
N ILE A 11 2.34 -5.97 -8.21
CA ILE A 11 1.01 -5.38 -8.15
C ILE A 11 0.52 -5.50 -6.71
N PRO A 12 -0.12 -4.48 -6.12
CA PRO A 12 -0.68 -4.54 -4.77
C PRO A 12 -1.99 -5.36 -4.72
N HIS A 13 -1.91 -6.61 -5.21
CA HIS A 13 -2.99 -7.58 -5.28
C HIS A 13 -2.45 -8.99 -5.03
N THR A 14 -2.22 -9.31 -3.76
CA THR A 14 -1.65 -10.61 -3.35
C THR A 14 -2.67 -11.73 -3.15
N VAL A 15 -3.98 -11.42 -3.21
CA VAL A 15 -5.08 -12.37 -2.88
C VAL A 15 -4.94 -12.97 -1.48
N GLY A 16 -4.12 -12.35 -0.61
CA GLY A 16 -3.80 -12.87 0.71
C GLY A 16 -4.96 -12.75 1.70
N ARG A 17 -5.16 -13.79 2.52
CA ARG A 17 -6.19 -13.79 3.58
C ARG A 17 -5.63 -13.26 4.90
N TYR A 18 -5.58 -11.94 5.02
CA TYR A 18 -4.99 -11.23 6.17
C TYR A 18 -5.91 -11.05 7.38
N SER A 19 -7.22 -11.30 7.24
CA SER A 19 -8.21 -11.12 8.32
C SER A 19 -8.45 -12.35 9.21
N LYS A 20 -7.96 -13.54 8.82
CA LYS A 20 -8.34 -14.81 9.46
C LYS A 20 -7.80 -15.01 10.89
N LYS A 21 -6.67 -14.40 11.24
CA LYS A 21 -6.05 -14.52 12.59
C LYS A 21 -5.54 -13.16 13.06
N GLN A 22 -5.44 -12.98 14.37
CA GLN A 22 -4.85 -11.80 15.00
C GLN A 22 -3.43 -11.56 14.45
N PHE A 23 -3.05 -10.29 14.30
CA PHE A 23 -1.75 -9.84 13.75
C PHE A 23 -1.42 -10.21 12.31
N ARG A 24 -2.22 -11.04 11.61
CA ARG A 24 -2.00 -11.30 10.17
C ARG A 24 -2.17 -10.07 9.30
N LYS A 25 -2.92 -9.07 9.78
CA LYS A 25 -2.98 -7.77 9.12
C LYS A 25 -1.58 -7.17 8.99
N ALA A 26 -0.63 -7.38 9.91
CA ALA A 26 0.73 -6.82 9.82
C ALA A 26 1.55 -7.38 8.64
N GLN A 27 1.22 -8.59 8.16
CA GLN A 27 1.87 -9.23 7.01
C GLN A 27 1.33 -8.75 5.65
N CYS A 28 0.28 -7.92 5.63
CA CYS A 28 -0.22 -7.33 4.40
C CYS A 28 0.76 -6.25 3.90
N PRO A 29 1.20 -6.30 2.62
CA PRO A 29 2.04 -5.26 2.03
C PRO A 29 1.42 -3.87 2.22
N ILE A 30 2.25 -2.87 2.53
CA ILE A 30 1.78 -1.52 2.92
C ILE A 30 0.98 -0.86 1.78
N VAL A 31 1.43 -0.98 0.53
CA VAL A 31 0.72 -0.46 -0.64
C VAL A 31 -0.64 -1.16 -0.85
N GLU A 32 -0.73 -2.46 -0.56
CA GLU A 32 -1.99 -3.19 -0.63
C GLU A 32 -2.95 -2.77 0.49
N ARG A 33 -2.43 -2.49 1.69
CA ARG A 33 -3.22 -1.90 2.77
C ARG A 33 -3.79 -0.54 2.37
N LEU A 34 -2.98 0.34 1.79
CA LEU A 34 -3.42 1.63 1.26
C LEU A 34 -4.53 1.44 0.21
N THR A 35 -4.34 0.50 -0.73
CA THR A 35 -5.34 0.15 -1.75
C THR A 35 -6.68 -0.26 -1.11
N ASN A 36 -6.65 -1.08 -0.06
CA ASN A 36 -7.85 -1.52 0.63
C ASN A 36 -8.56 -0.37 1.36
N SER A 37 -7.80 0.55 1.98
CA SER A 37 -8.35 1.73 2.66
C SER A 37 -9.09 2.67 1.69
N LEU A 38 -8.60 2.85 0.47
CA LEU A 38 -9.25 3.69 -0.55
C LEU A 38 -10.60 3.14 -1.06
N MET A 39 -10.90 1.86 -0.81
CA MET A 39 -12.16 1.22 -1.21
C MET A 39 -13.25 1.24 -0.12
N MET A 40 -12.99 1.83 1.06
CA MET A 40 -13.91 1.73 2.21
C MET A 40 -15.23 2.48 2.03
N HIS A 41 -15.31 3.43 1.10
CA HIS A 41 -16.55 4.14 0.80
C HIS A 41 -17.40 3.35 -0.21
N GLY A 42 -18.71 3.24 0.04
CA GLY A 42 -19.62 2.33 -0.70
C GLY A 42 -19.54 2.40 -2.23
N ARG A 43 -19.32 3.57 -2.83
CA ARG A 43 -19.16 3.73 -4.29
C ARG A 43 -17.88 3.08 -4.84
N ASN A 44 -16.86 2.90 -4.02
CA ASN A 44 -15.54 2.36 -4.39
C ASN A 44 -15.34 0.91 -3.94
N ASN A 45 -16.32 0.33 -3.24
CA ASN A 45 -16.22 -1.04 -2.73
C ASN A 45 -16.05 -2.05 -3.87
N GLY A 46 -15.15 -3.02 -3.68
CA GLY A 46 -14.84 -4.08 -4.66
C GLY A 46 -14.07 -3.62 -5.91
N LYS A 47 -13.84 -2.31 -6.11
CA LYS A 47 -13.21 -1.76 -7.33
C LYS A 47 -11.68 -1.76 -7.25
N LYS A 48 -11.07 -2.89 -6.92
CA LYS A 48 -9.63 -2.99 -6.65
C LYS A 48 -8.77 -2.58 -7.85
N LEU A 49 -9.11 -3.06 -9.06
CA LEU A 49 -8.38 -2.67 -10.29
C LEU A 49 -8.40 -1.16 -10.56
N ARG A 50 -9.51 -0.47 -10.24
CA ARG A 50 -9.61 0.99 -10.39
C ARG A 50 -8.65 1.69 -9.44
N VAL A 51 -8.63 1.27 -8.17
CA VAL A 51 -7.77 1.87 -7.14
C VAL A 51 -6.29 1.61 -7.42
N VAL A 52 -5.92 0.42 -7.90
CA VAL A 52 -4.53 0.13 -8.29
C VAL A 52 -4.03 1.09 -9.37
N ARG A 53 -4.87 1.45 -10.34
CA ARG A 53 -4.52 2.45 -11.37
C ARG A 53 -4.33 3.85 -10.77
N ILE A 54 -5.20 4.26 -9.85
CA ILE A 54 -5.06 5.54 -9.15
C ILE A 54 -3.74 5.61 -8.37
N ILE A 55 -3.38 4.53 -7.66
CA ILE A 55 -2.11 4.45 -6.91
C ILE A 55 -0.91 4.50 -7.86
N LYS A 56 -0.96 3.80 -9.00
CA LYS A 56 0.10 3.87 -10.01
C LYS A 56 0.36 5.32 -10.44
N HIS A 57 -0.69 6.04 -10.82
CA HIS A 57 -0.56 7.44 -11.23
C HIS A 57 -0.09 8.34 -10.09
N ALA A 58 -0.54 8.11 -8.86
CA ALA A 58 -0.06 8.86 -7.70
C ALA A 58 1.44 8.63 -7.45
N MET A 59 1.93 7.39 -7.58
CA MET A 59 3.35 7.06 -7.44
C MET A 59 4.19 7.68 -8.56
N GLU A 60 3.67 7.73 -9.79
CA GLU A 60 4.31 8.45 -10.92
C GLU A 60 4.43 9.95 -10.62
N ILE A 61 3.35 10.59 -10.14
CA ILE A 61 3.37 12.01 -9.75
C ILE A 61 4.37 12.27 -8.62
N ILE A 62 4.39 11.44 -7.58
CA ILE A 62 5.34 11.59 -6.47
C ILE A 62 6.78 11.52 -6.96
N HIS A 63 7.08 10.55 -7.83
CA HIS A 63 8.42 10.41 -8.38
C HIS A 63 8.82 11.65 -9.19
N LEU A 64 7.93 12.15 -10.05
CA LEU A 64 8.19 13.35 -10.87
C LEU A 64 8.33 14.64 -10.05
N LEU A 65 7.68 14.72 -8.88
CA LEU A 65 7.74 15.91 -8.02
C LEU A 65 8.93 15.91 -7.06
N THR A 66 9.41 14.74 -6.66
CA THR A 66 10.42 14.62 -5.59
C THR A 66 11.74 14.04 -6.07
N ASP A 67 11.80 13.41 -7.24
CA ASP A 67 12.93 12.61 -7.75
C ASP A 67 13.37 11.46 -6.82
N HIS A 68 12.55 11.14 -5.81
CA HIS A 68 12.81 10.05 -4.86
C HIS A 68 12.00 8.81 -5.21
N ASN A 69 12.35 7.68 -4.58
CA ASN A 69 11.55 6.46 -4.67
C ASN A 69 10.19 6.69 -4.01
N PRO A 70 9.06 6.60 -4.74
CA PRO A 70 7.73 6.91 -4.20
C PRO A 70 7.30 5.95 -3.09
N ILE A 71 7.86 4.73 -3.04
CA ILE A 71 7.58 3.78 -1.96
C ILE A 71 8.14 4.31 -0.63
N GLN A 72 9.36 4.86 -0.64
CA GLN A 72 9.97 5.43 0.58
C GLN A 72 9.19 6.65 1.06
N VAL A 73 8.79 7.54 0.14
CA VAL A 73 7.95 8.72 0.49
C VAL A 73 6.65 8.31 1.18
N ILE A 74 6.00 7.24 0.71
CA ILE A 74 4.79 6.72 1.35
C ILE A 74 5.08 6.14 2.74
N LEU A 75 6.21 5.45 2.92
CA LEU A 75 6.62 4.93 4.22
C LEU A 75 6.91 6.05 5.22
N ASP A 76 7.69 7.04 4.80
CA ASP A 76 8.05 8.20 5.61
C ASP A 76 6.80 8.99 6.02
N ALA A 77 5.85 9.17 5.09
CA ALA A 77 4.57 9.81 5.38
C ALA A 77 3.75 9.06 6.45
N VAL A 78 3.75 7.72 6.43
CA VAL A 78 3.06 6.91 7.43
C VAL A 78 3.74 7.03 8.79
N VAL A 79 5.08 6.99 8.83
CA VAL A 79 5.85 7.11 10.07
C VAL A 79 5.67 8.50 10.70
N ASN A 80 5.83 9.57 9.92
CA ASN A 80 5.71 10.95 10.40
C ASN A 80 4.30 11.26 10.92
N ARG A 81 3.25 10.66 10.33
CA ARG A 81 1.88 10.82 10.82
C ARG A 81 1.63 10.13 12.17
N MET A 82 2.38 9.08 12.49
CA MET A 82 2.24 8.36 13.76
C MET A 82 3.02 9.02 14.91
N ASP A 83 4.17 9.64 14.60
CA ASP A 83 5.03 10.30 15.59
C ASP A 83 4.44 11.63 16.12
N SER A 84 3.75 12.37 15.26
CA SER A 84 3.16 13.69 15.57
C SER A 84 1.88 13.65 16.43
N SER A 85 1.57 12.52 17.08
CA SER A 85 0.33 12.31 17.84
C SER A 85 0.54 11.87 19.30
N TRP A 86 1.77 12.01 19.82
CA TRP A 86 2.15 11.77 21.22
C TRP A 86 2.94 12.94 21.78
#